data_AF-A0A4Y2IPQ2-F1
#
_entry.id   AF-A0A4Y2IPQ2-F1
#
_cell.length_a   1.000
_cell.length_b   1.000
_cell.length_c   1.000
_cell.angle_alpha   90.00
_cell.angle_beta   90.00
_cell.angle_gamma   90.00
#
_symmetry.space_group_name_H-M   'P 1'
#
loop_
_entity.id
_entity.type
_entity.pdbx_description
1 polymer ?
#
loop_
_entity_poly.entity_id
_entity_poly.type
_entity_poly.pdbx_seq_one_letter_code
_entity_poly.pdbx_strand_id
1 'polypeptide(L)'
;MEEIFACIAYEPCLLDYSEFKKAKEPVWILGKEYNIQDNDDDFQKMNEDIRSRIWFTYRKQYPPIGDTSWTSDSGWGCMHRCGQMILAQAFVLRYLGRDWRWKPSEPHEEYKNFLSKFNDTPECPYSIHKIAMMGYLMEKRIGQWFGPNTIVQVLKKLVEDDPDTDIVLHVSMDNMVIKSDIRKLFRRKSTGSYDPESQSTENSCSSISQCDTGEHLNELVSSEKETPVVLTIPLRLGLSEILPSFFDRLKEVFKLKQFIGMIGGRTNHASYFIGYVGNELINLDPHTTQPYRENVMDDQTYHCDNPSRMKFSDLDPSTALCFYFENDADFLDWCEKVRKDVLEPEKDAIFELLEKRIPMVPYVDIDDEEDLYAPLNHSERIYTSDDEFELL
;
A
#
# COMPACT_ATOMS: atom_id res chain seq x y z
N MET A 1 22.33 -26.76 13.14
CA MET A 1 22.90 -25.79 14.12
C MET A 1 23.31 -24.49 13.44
N GLU A 2 23.64 -24.49 12.14
CA GLU A 2 23.92 -23.28 11.34
C GLU A 2 22.66 -22.45 11.00
N GLU A 3 21.49 -23.05 10.75
CA GLU A 3 20.25 -22.30 10.44
C GLU A 3 19.71 -21.43 11.60
N ILE A 4 19.98 -21.82 12.85
CA ILE A 4 19.53 -21.07 14.04
C ILE A 4 20.33 -19.77 14.20
N PHE A 5 21.61 -19.76 13.81
CA PHE A 5 22.46 -18.57 13.92
C PHE A 5 22.11 -17.49 12.87
N ALA A 6 21.60 -17.88 11.70
CA ALA A 6 21.21 -16.92 10.66
C ALA A 6 20.00 -16.06 11.07
N CYS A 7 19.05 -16.61 11.82
CA CYS A 7 17.83 -15.89 12.22
C CYS A 7 18.10 -14.72 13.19
N ILE A 8 19.12 -14.83 14.05
CA ILE A 8 19.45 -13.82 15.07
C ILE A 8 20.16 -12.61 14.44
N ALA A 9 20.86 -12.78 13.32
CA ALA A 9 21.62 -11.71 12.67
C ALA A 9 20.75 -10.63 11.98
N TYR A 10 19.46 -10.90 11.78
CA TYR A 10 18.49 -9.98 11.18
C TYR A 10 17.60 -9.26 12.21
N GLU A 11 17.67 -9.67 13.48
CA GLU A 11 17.09 -8.89 14.56
C GLU A 11 18.07 -7.75 14.86
N PRO A 12 17.64 -6.47 14.81
CA PRO A 12 18.51 -5.39 15.22
C PRO A 12 18.88 -5.61 16.68
N CYS A 13 20.16 -5.87 16.90
CA CYS A 13 20.74 -6.15 18.21
C CYS A 13 20.40 -4.97 19.14
N LEU A 14 19.43 -5.18 20.05
CA LEU A 14 18.96 -4.21 21.04
C LEU A 14 18.84 -2.79 20.46
N LEU A 15 17.79 -2.52 19.67
CA LEU A 15 17.34 -1.15 19.49
C LEU A 15 17.12 -0.57 20.87
N ASP A 16 17.89 0.49 21.18
CA ASP A 16 17.70 1.30 22.37
C ASP A 16 16.32 1.95 22.19
N TYR A 17 15.27 1.28 22.68
CA TYR A 17 13.89 1.75 22.63
C TYR A 17 13.83 3.02 23.48
N SER A 18 14.16 4.14 22.86
CA SER A 18 14.03 5.44 23.48
C SER A 18 12.54 5.71 23.61
N GLU A 19 12.04 5.73 24.86
CA GLU A 19 10.69 6.24 25.15
C GLU A 19 10.44 7.51 24.36
N PHE A 20 9.26 7.60 23.74
CA PHE A 20 8.88 8.77 22.97
C PHE A 20 8.86 9.98 23.91
N LYS A 21 9.87 10.83 23.80
CA LYS A 21 9.97 12.02 24.65
C LYS A 21 9.03 13.09 24.13
N LYS A 22 8.50 13.91 25.05
CA LYS A 22 7.76 15.12 24.69
C LYS A 22 8.58 15.96 23.71
N ALA A 23 7.91 16.43 22.66
CA ALA A 23 8.48 17.24 21.59
C ALA A 23 7.78 18.59 21.53
N LYS A 24 8.49 19.64 21.08
CA LYS A 24 7.90 20.97 20.88
C LYS A 24 7.15 21.05 19.55
N GLU A 25 7.65 20.32 18.57
CA GLU A 25 7.07 20.20 17.25
C GLU A 25 5.80 19.34 17.29
N PRO A 26 4.79 19.65 16.46
CA PRO A 26 3.60 18.81 16.34
C PRO A 26 3.98 17.43 15.79
N VAL A 27 3.35 16.40 16.35
CA VAL A 27 3.48 15.02 15.89
C VAL A 27 2.30 14.72 14.97
N TRP A 28 2.59 14.21 13.78
CA TRP A 28 1.57 13.80 12.83
C TRP A 28 1.55 12.29 12.70
N ILE A 29 0.40 11.66 12.92
CA ILE A 29 0.19 10.22 12.73
C ILE A 29 -1.01 10.04 11.78
N LEU A 30 -0.77 9.53 10.57
CA LEU A 30 -1.80 9.19 9.57
C LEU A 30 -2.93 10.25 9.48
N GLY A 31 -2.57 11.49 9.15
CA GLY A 31 -3.52 12.60 8.98
C GLY A 31 -4.04 13.27 10.26
N LYS A 32 -3.58 12.84 11.45
CA LYS A 32 -3.93 13.48 12.74
C LYS A 32 -2.74 14.17 13.37
N GLU A 33 -2.97 15.37 13.87
CA GLU A 33 -2.00 16.18 14.62
C GLU A 33 -2.14 15.95 16.13
N TYR A 34 -1.02 15.87 16.82
CA TYR A 34 -0.93 15.81 18.28
C TYR A 34 0.12 16.82 18.77
N ASN A 35 -0.21 17.61 19.80
CA ASN A 35 0.74 18.50 20.45
C ASN A 35 1.11 17.94 21.82
N ILE A 36 2.35 17.45 21.95
CA ILE A 36 2.78 16.68 23.13
C ILE A 36 3.77 17.42 24.03
N GLN A 37 4.00 18.72 23.82
CA GLN A 37 5.02 19.47 24.57
C GLN A 37 4.69 19.55 26.06
N ASP A 38 3.47 19.98 26.38
CA ASP A 38 3.00 20.23 27.74
C ASP A 38 1.57 19.68 27.97
N ASN A 39 1.08 18.81 27.08
CA ASN A 39 -0.25 18.23 27.11
C ASN A 39 -0.18 16.70 27.24
N ASP A 40 -0.37 16.20 28.47
CA ASP A 40 -0.32 14.76 28.76
C ASP A 40 -1.47 13.99 28.11
N ASP A 41 -2.64 14.62 27.91
CA ASP A 41 -3.79 14.00 27.26
C ASP A 41 -3.50 13.72 25.77
N ASP A 42 -2.90 14.68 25.07
CA ASP A 42 -2.53 14.50 23.66
C ASP A 42 -1.39 13.49 23.50
N PHE A 43 -0.45 13.45 24.45
CA PHE A 43 0.58 12.41 24.48
C PHE A 43 -0.02 11.02 24.66
N GLN A 44 -0.99 10.85 25.56
CA GLN A 44 -1.71 9.58 25.72
C GLN A 44 -2.50 9.19 24.48
N LYS A 45 -3.29 10.12 23.90
CA LYS A 45 -4.06 9.89 22.68
C LYS A 45 -3.17 9.51 21.49
N MET A 46 -1.99 10.12 21.38
CA MET A 46 -1.00 9.79 20.36
C MET A 46 -0.48 8.36 20.54
N ASN A 47 -0.06 7.99 21.75
CA ASN A 47 0.41 6.64 22.05
C ASN A 47 -0.68 5.59 21.82
N GLU A 48 -1.92 5.88 22.23
CA GLU A 48 -3.08 5.01 21.94
C GLU A 48 -3.29 4.86 20.43
N ASP A 49 -3.15 5.93 19.64
CA ASP A 49 -3.30 5.86 18.19
C ASP A 49 -2.26 4.97 17.53
N ILE A 50 -0.99 5.16 17.89
CA ILE A 50 0.14 4.36 17.40
C ILE A 50 -0.05 2.90 17.80
N ARG A 51 -0.32 2.64 19.07
CA ARG A 51 -0.53 1.28 19.60
C ARG A 51 -1.70 0.57 18.94
N SER A 52 -2.73 1.32 18.54
CA SER A 52 -3.91 0.77 17.86
C SER A 52 -3.66 0.37 16.42
N ARG A 53 -2.54 0.77 15.81
CA ARG A 53 -2.19 0.32 14.46
C ARG A 53 -1.82 -1.16 14.51
N ILE A 54 -2.25 -1.91 13.50
CA ILE A 54 -1.95 -3.34 13.40
C ILE A 54 -0.48 -3.50 13.03
N TRP A 55 0.27 -4.21 13.86
CA TRP A 55 1.69 -4.43 13.73
C TRP A 55 1.96 -5.89 13.36
N PHE A 56 2.46 -6.10 12.15
CA PHE A 56 2.93 -7.41 11.72
C PHE A 56 4.45 -7.44 11.78
N THR A 57 4.98 -8.46 12.43
CA THR A 57 6.42 -8.71 12.54
C THR A 57 6.77 -10.05 11.89
N TYR A 58 8.06 -10.36 11.84
CA TYR A 58 8.50 -11.71 11.58
C TYR A 58 7.82 -12.73 12.49
N ARG A 59 7.50 -13.88 11.92
CA ARG A 59 6.92 -15.02 12.61
C ARG A 59 7.78 -16.27 12.38
N LYS A 60 7.70 -17.21 13.29
CA LYS A 60 8.37 -18.52 13.20
C LYS A 60 7.44 -19.62 13.64
N GLN A 61 7.72 -20.84 13.18
CA GLN A 61 6.96 -22.05 13.50
C GLN A 61 5.53 -22.05 12.93
N TYR A 62 5.28 -21.27 11.88
CA TYR A 62 4.07 -21.41 11.07
C TYR A 62 4.17 -22.64 10.15
N PRO A 63 3.06 -23.18 9.61
CA PRO A 63 3.08 -24.27 8.64
C PRO A 63 3.99 -23.97 7.43
N PRO A 64 4.66 -24.93 6.80
CA PRO A 64 5.53 -24.65 5.67
C PRO A 64 4.83 -23.93 4.50
N ILE A 65 5.53 -23.03 3.80
CA ILE A 65 4.99 -22.31 2.64
C ILE A 65 5.05 -23.21 1.40
N GLY A 66 3.89 -23.63 0.89
CA GLY A 66 3.79 -24.53 -0.26
C GLY A 66 4.56 -25.84 0.00
N ASP A 67 5.32 -26.29 -1.00
CA ASP A 67 6.16 -27.49 -0.90
C ASP A 67 7.58 -27.20 -0.37
N THR A 68 7.82 -26.02 0.22
CA THR A 68 9.13 -25.60 0.73
C THR A 68 9.32 -25.97 2.21
N SER A 69 10.54 -25.75 2.73
CA SER A 69 10.84 -25.88 4.16
C SER A 69 10.70 -24.58 4.95
N TRP A 70 10.25 -23.48 4.33
CA TRP A 70 10.16 -22.17 4.99
C TRP A 70 9.06 -22.17 6.06
N THR A 71 9.48 -22.09 7.32
CA THR A 71 8.60 -21.99 8.51
C THR A 71 8.87 -20.73 9.35
N SER A 72 9.66 -19.79 8.80
CA SER A 72 9.87 -18.45 9.34
C SER A 72 10.18 -17.46 8.22
N ASP A 73 9.72 -16.22 8.39
CA ASP A 73 9.97 -15.13 7.45
C ASP A 73 11.09 -14.18 7.89
N SER A 74 11.76 -14.54 8.99
CA SER A 74 12.90 -13.80 9.54
C SER A 74 14.00 -13.64 8.50
N GLY A 75 14.42 -12.39 8.27
CA GLY A 75 15.49 -12.04 7.34
C GLY A 75 15.08 -11.85 5.88
N TRP A 76 13.81 -12.06 5.51
CA TRP A 76 13.34 -11.83 4.12
C TRP A 76 11.93 -11.24 4.01
N GLY A 77 11.06 -11.49 5.00
CA GLY A 77 9.65 -11.12 4.96
C GLY A 77 9.33 -9.66 5.30
N CYS A 78 10.31 -8.78 5.57
CA CYS A 78 10.00 -7.49 6.21
C CYS A 78 9.12 -6.60 5.34
N MET A 79 9.36 -6.55 4.03
CA MET A 79 8.47 -5.82 3.12
C MET A 79 7.08 -6.48 3.01
N HIS A 80 6.99 -7.80 3.13
CA HIS A 80 5.71 -8.51 3.14
C HIS A 80 4.87 -8.06 4.34
N ARG A 81 5.49 -7.99 5.53
CA ARG A 81 4.87 -7.50 6.77
C ARG A 81 4.46 -6.04 6.67
N CYS A 82 5.30 -5.18 6.06
CA CYS A 82 4.91 -3.80 5.76
C CYS A 82 3.68 -3.71 4.86
N GLY A 83 3.59 -4.55 3.83
CA GLY A 83 2.41 -4.67 2.99
C GLY A 83 1.15 -5.09 3.77
N GLN A 84 1.27 -6.11 4.64
CA GLN A 84 0.17 -6.51 5.53
C GLN A 84 -0.30 -5.35 6.41
N MET A 85 0.62 -4.55 6.97
CA MET A 85 0.27 -3.40 7.81
C MET A 85 -0.51 -2.32 7.04
N ILE A 86 -0.15 -2.04 5.78
CA ILE A 86 -0.91 -1.13 4.91
C ILE A 86 -2.32 -1.63 4.66
N LEU A 87 -2.48 -2.90 4.27
CA LEU A 87 -3.79 -3.47 3.99
C LEU A 87 -4.66 -3.55 5.26
N ALA A 88 -4.08 -3.94 6.38
CA ALA A 88 -4.79 -3.96 7.67
C ALA A 88 -5.19 -2.55 8.12
N GLN A 89 -4.36 -1.53 7.87
CA GLN A 89 -4.74 -0.14 8.12
C GLN A 89 -5.92 0.31 7.25
N ALA A 90 -5.99 -0.12 5.99
CA ALA A 90 -7.16 0.11 5.15
C ALA A 90 -8.42 -0.59 5.70
N PHE A 91 -8.29 -1.81 6.24
CA PHE A 91 -9.39 -2.51 6.91
C PHE A 91 -9.83 -1.83 8.21
N VAL A 92 -8.90 -1.28 8.99
CA VAL A 92 -9.25 -0.45 10.15
C VAL A 92 -10.11 0.73 9.71
N LEU A 93 -9.75 1.45 8.63
CA LEU A 93 -10.58 2.55 8.14
C LEU A 93 -11.94 2.09 7.64
N ARG A 94 -11.97 1.02 6.84
CA ARG A 94 -13.18 0.48 6.23
C ARG A 94 -14.20 -0.01 7.24
N TYR A 95 -13.76 -0.72 8.27
CA TYR A 95 -14.66 -1.42 9.19
C TYR A 95 -14.81 -0.69 10.52
N LEU A 96 -13.78 0.02 11.01
CA LEU A 96 -13.77 0.59 12.36
C LEU A 96 -13.70 2.13 12.35
N GLY A 97 -13.20 2.72 11.28
CA GLY A 97 -12.93 4.15 11.15
C GLY A 97 -11.60 4.61 11.77
N ARG A 98 -11.14 5.80 11.37
CA ARG A 98 -9.85 6.38 11.79
C ARG A 98 -9.75 6.64 13.30
N ASP A 99 -10.88 6.89 13.94
CA ASP A 99 -10.99 7.23 15.36
C ASP A 99 -10.98 6.01 16.28
N TRP A 100 -11.15 4.80 15.73
CA TRP A 100 -11.07 3.58 16.50
C TRP A 100 -9.71 3.42 17.20
N ARG A 101 -9.74 2.91 18.43
CA ARG A 101 -8.57 2.60 19.25
C ARG A 101 -8.68 1.18 19.80
N TRP A 102 -7.59 0.44 19.73
CA TRP A 102 -7.49 -0.90 20.29
C TRP A 102 -7.46 -0.83 21.82
N LYS A 103 -8.20 -1.74 22.44
CA LYS A 103 -8.19 -1.94 23.89
C LYS A 103 -8.16 -3.43 24.18
N PRO A 104 -7.13 -3.96 24.85
CA PRO A 104 -6.99 -5.41 25.07
C PRO A 104 -8.15 -6.03 25.86
N SER A 105 -8.87 -5.24 26.66
CA SER A 105 -10.02 -5.70 27.45
C SER A 105 -11.36 -5.67 26.70
N GLU A 106 -11.41 -5.11 25.48
CA GLU A 106 -12.66 -4.92 24.73
C GLU A 106 -12.60 -5.66 23.39
N PRO A 107 -13.10 -6.90 23.31
CA PRO A 107 -13.12 -7.65 22.06
C PRO A 107 -14.03 -6.94 21.04
N HIS A 108 -13.54 -6.77 19.81
CA HIS A 108 -14.29 -6.18 18.71
C HIS A 108 -14.38 -7.18 17.55
N GLU A 109 -15.61 -7.62 17.23
CA GLU A 109 -15.81 -8.74 16.29
C GLU A 109 -15.33 -8.41 14.88
N GLU A 110 -15.65 -7.23 14.34
CA GLU A 110 -15.21 -6.84 12.99
C GLU A 110 -13.67 -6.77 12.89
N TYR A 111 -13.01 -6.28 13.94
CA TYR A 111 -11.56 -6.26 14.08
C TYR A 111 -10.97 -7.68 14.04
N LYS A 112 -11.50 -8.59 14.86
CA LYS A 112 -11.05 -9.98 14.88
C LYS A 112 -11.29 -10.67 13.54
N ASN A 113 -12.41 -10.37 12.90
CA ASN A 113 -12.79 -10.97 11.64
C ASN A 113 -11.76 -10.63 10.55
N PHE A 114 -11.45 -9.34 10.35
CA PHE A 114 -10.44 -8.97 9.36
C PHE A 114 -9.01 -9.33 9.80
N LEU A 115 -8.67 -9.27 11.10
CA LEU A 115 -7.33 -9.63 11.57
C LEU A 115 -7.02 -11.10 11.27
N SER A 116 -8.02 -11.98 11.42
CA SER A 116 -7.88 -13.41 11.15
C SER A 116 -7.48 -13.72 9.71
N LYS A 117 -7.83 -12.84 8.75
CA LYS A 117 -7.42 -12.94 7.34
C LYS A 117 -5.90 -12.84 7.13
N PHE A 118 -5.14 -12.37 8.12
CA PHE A 118 -3.67 -12.20 8.06
C PHE A 118 -2.88 -13.27 8.81
N ASN A 119 -3.54 -14.26 9.43
CA ASN A 119 -2.83 -15.34 10.12
C ASN A 119 -1.85 -16.03 9.19
N ASP A 120 -0.71 -16.48 9.73
CA ASP A 120 0.30 -17.19 8.96
C ASP A 120 -0.10 -18.65 8.69
N THR A 121 -1.24 -18.85 8.01
CA THR A 121 -1.66 -20.14 7.49
C THR A 121 -1.98 -20.06 5.99
N PRO A 122 -1.83 -21.16 5.23
CA PRO A 122 -2.07 -21.18 3.78
C PRO A 122 -3.50 -20.81 3.35
N GLU A 123 -4.47 -20.94 4.23
CA GLU A 123 -5.90 -20.69 3.98
C GLU A 123 -6.23 -19.20 4.05
N CYS A 124 -5.55 -18.45 4.91
CA CYS A 124 -5.84 -17.04 5.14
C CYS A 124 -5.39 -16.18 3.94
N PRO A 125 -6.26 -15.32 3.38
CA PRO A 125 -6.05 -14.68 2.07
C PRO A 125 -4.89 -13.68 2.05
N TYR A 126 -4.53 -13.11 3.21
CA TYR A 126 -3.46 -12.11 3.34
C TYR A 126 -2.31 -12.59 4.24
N SER A 127 -2.20 -13.91 4.42
CA SER A 127 -1.09 -14.55 5.13
C SER A 127 0.24 -14.34 4.42
N ILE A 128 1.34 -14.53 5.17
CA ILE A 128 2.68 -14.57 4.56
C ILE A 128 2.79 -15.66 3.48
N HIS A 129 2.05 -16.77 3.63
CA HIS A 129 1.95 -17.85 2.66
C HIS A 129 1.36 -17.37 1.34
N LYS A 130 0.20 -16.72 1.39
CA LYS A 130 -0.46 -16.20 0.18
C LYS A 130 0.36 -15.12 -0.50
N ILE A 131 0.98 -14.22 0.27
CA ILE A 131 1.85 -13.17 -0.28
C ILE A 131 3.07 -13.80 -0.96
N ALA A 132 3.78 -14.72 -0.31
CA ALA A 132 4.95 -15.37 -0.89
C ALA A 132 4.60 -16.22 -2.12
N MET A 133 3.49 -16.95 -2.09
CA MET A 133 3.02 -17.75 -3.24
C MET A 133 2.56 -16.88 -4.40
N MET A 134 1.89 -15.75 -4.14
CA MET A 134 1.52 -14.81 -5.19
C MET A 134 2.75 -14.15 -5.80
N GLY A 135 3.75 -13.77 -4.98
CA GLY A 135 5.03 -13.32 -5.48
C GLY A 135 5.75 -14.37 -6.34
N TYR A 136 5.62 -15.66 -5.99
CA TYR A 136 6.12 -16.77 -6.81
C TYR A 136 5.47 -16.84 -8.19
N LEU A 137 4.15 -16.61 -8.27
CA LEU A 137 3.44 -16.49 -9.54
C LEU A 137 3.85 -15.23 -10.34
N MET A 138 4.47 -14.25 -9.68
CA MET A 138 5.03 -13.03 -10.25
C MET A 138 6.56 -13.10 -10.40
N GLU A 139 7.10 -14.32 -10.58
CA GLU A 139 8.51 -14.60 -10.87
C GLU A 139 9.50 -14.23 -9.74
N LYS A 140 9.02 -14.05 -8.50
CA LYS A 140 9.90 -13.96 -7.32
C LYS A 140 10.11 -15.34 -6.69
N ARG A 141 11.18 -15.50 -5.91
CA ARG A 141 11.41 -16.77 -5.17
C ARG A 141 10.79 -16.68 -3.78
N ILE A 142 10.28 -17.80 -3.27
CA ILE A 142 9.91 -17.90 -1.86
C ILE A 142 11.19 -17.74 -1.02
N GLY A 143 11.16 -16.85 -0.03
CA GLY A 143 12.35 -16.45 0.72
C GLY A 143 13.06 -15.21 0.17
N GLN A 144 12.59 -14.62 -0.94
CA GLN A 144 13.17 -13.40 -1.51
C GLN A 144 12.52 -12.15 -0.91
N TRP A 145 13.34 -11.13 -0.65
CA TRP A 145 12.86 -9.80 -0.28
C TRP A 145 12.14 -9.10 -1.45
N PHE A 146 11.08 -8.36 -1.17
CA PHE A 146 10.33 -7.57 -2.15
C PHE A 146 10.63 -6.09 -2.01
N GLY A 147 10.67 -5.36 -3.12
CA GLY A 147 10.58 -3.91 -3.11
C GLY A 147 9.15 -3.39 -2.93
N PRO A 148 8.96 -2.09 -2.64
CA PRO A 148 7.63 -1.49 -2.42
C PRO A 148 6.64 -1.75 -3.58
N ASN A 149 7.08 -1.61 -4.83
CA ASN A 149 6.21 -1.89 -5.99
C ASN A 149 5.76 -3.36 -6.01
N THR A 150 6.66 -4.31 -5.84
CA THR A 150 6.33 -5.74 -5.89
C THR A 150 5.29 -6.12 -4.84
N ILE A 151 5.43 -5.66 -3.59
CA ILE A 151 4.46 -6.01 -2.55
C ILE A 151 3.08 -5.41 -2.82
N VAL A 152 2.97 -4.15 -3.30
CA VAL A 152 1.64 -3.57 -3.58
C VAL A 152 0.96 -4.22 -4.78
N GLN A 153 1.72 -4.70 -5.77
CA GLN A 153 1.19 -5.49 -6.89
C GLN A 153 0.70 -6.87 -6.43
N VAL A 154 1.45 -7.53 -5.53
CA VAL A 154 1.01 -8.79 -4.90
C VAL A 154 -0.29 -8.58 -4.12
N LEU A 155 -0.35 -7.55 -3.28
CA LEU A 155 -1.56 -7.23 -2.51
C LEU A 155 -2.74 -6.88 -3.41
N LYS A 156 -2.50 -6.14 -4.51
CA LYS A 156 -3.52 -5.86 -5.52
C LYS A 156 -4.17 -7.15 -5.99
N LYS A 157 -3.36 -8.14 -6.37
CA LYS A 157 -3.85 -9.40 -6.89
C LYS A 157 -4.57 -10.23 -5.82
N LEU A 158 -4.05 -10.27 -4.60
CA LEU A 158 -4.71 -10.95 -3.48
C LEU A 158 -6.06 -10.33 -3.11
N VAL A 159 -6.18 -9.00 -3.16
CA VAL A 159 -7.45 -8.29 -2.94
C VAL A 159 -8.45 -8.59 -4.06
N GLU A 160 -8.00 -8.67 -5.32
CA GLU A 160 -8.86 -9.06 -6.45
C GLU A 160 -9.34 -10.52 -6.37
N ASP A 161 -8.56 -11.40 -5.75
CA ASP A 161 -8.86 -12.83 -5.61
C ASP A 161 -9.67 -13.16 -4.34
N ASP A 162 -9.85 -12.23 -3.39
CA ASP A 162 -10.67 -12.39 -2.18
C ASP A 162 -12.10 -11.84 -2.41
N PRO A 163 -13.11 -12.69 -2.67
CA PRO A 163 -14.48 -12.24 -2.92
C PRO A 163 -15.16 -11.62 -1.67
N ASP A 164 -14.63 -11.89 -0.47
CA ASP A 164 -15.15 -11.37 0.79
C ASP A 164 -14.56 -10.00 1.16
N THR A 165 -13.78 -9.39 0.26
CA THR A 165 -13.16 -8.08 0.50
C THR A 165 -13.85 -6.98 -0.29
N ASP A 166 -14.39 -6.01 0.45
CA ASP A 166 -15.11 -4.83 -0.06
C ASP A 166 -14.19 -3.61 -0.13
N ILE A 167 -13.01 -3.78 -0.75
CA ILE A 167 -12.02 -2.74 -1.06
C ILE A 167 -11.40 -3.06 -2.42
N VAL A 168 -11.12 -2.03 -3.22
CA VAL A 168 -10.30 -2.14 -4.43
C VAL A 168 -8.91 -1.56 -4.16
N LEU A 169 -7.85 -2.28 -4.52
CA LEU A 169 -6.48 -1.75 -4.47
C LEU A 169 -6.01 -1.37 -5.89
N HIS A 170 -5.56 -0.13 -6.06
CA HIS A 170 -5.02 0.40 -7.30
C HIS A 170 -3.54 0.77 -7.12
N VAL A 171 -2.71 0.42 -8.10
CA VAL A 171 -1.30 0.81 -8.14
C VAL A 171 -1.11 1.80 -9.30
N SER A 172 -0.76 3.03 -8.97
CA SER A 172 -0.39 4.04 -9.97
C SER A 172 1.06 3.87 -10.38
N MET A 173 1.28 3.65 -11.67
CA MET A 173 2.61 3.51 -12.27
C MET A 173 3.10 4.85 -12.83
N ASP A 174 4.38 4.92 -13.19
CA ASP A 174 5.01 6.05 -13.90
C ASP A 174 4.90 7.39 -13.16
N ASN A 175 4.77 7.36 -11.84
CA ASN A 175 4.50 8.53 -11.00
C ASN A 175 3.24 9.30 -11.45
N MET A 176 2.25 8.65 -12.06
CA MET A 176 1.04 9.29 -12.58
C MET A 176 -0.23 8.76 -11.93
N VAL A 177 -1.00 9.67 -11.32
CA VAL A 177 -2.34 9.40 -10.80
C VAL A 177 -3.37 9.90 -11.81
N ILE A 178 -4.10 8.97 -12.42
CA ILE A 178 -5.14 9.29 -13.41
C ILE A 178 -6.52 9.32 -12.73
N LYS A 179 -7.08 10.52 -12.52
CA LYS A 179 -8.35 10.67 -11.82
C LYS A 179 -9.47 9.86 -12.46
N SER A 180 -9.64 9.93 -13.79
CA SER A 180 -10.72 9.20 -14.45
C SER A 180 -10.68 7.70 -14.25
N ASP A 181 -9.50 7.13 -13.99
CA ASP A 181 -9.35 5.70 -13.77
C ASP A 181 -9.74 5.33 -12.34
N ILE A 182 -9.27 6.09 -11.35
CA ILE A 182 -9.63 5.88 -9.94
C ILE A 182 -11.13 6.06 -9.72
N ARG A 183 -11.73 7.10 -10.30
CA ARG A 183 -13.17 7.39 -10.14
C ARG A 183 -14.07 6.25 -10.65
N LYS A 184 -13.61 5.47 -11.64
CA LYS A 184 -14.35 4.30 -12.13
C LYS A 184 -14.33 3.13 -11.13
N LEU A 185 -13.31 3.04 -10.28
CA LEU A 185 -13.16 1.93 -9.33
C LEU A 185 -14.23 1.95 -8.24
N PHE A 186 -14.69 3.13 -7.83
CA PHE A 186 -15.78 3.27 -6.84
C PHE A 186 -17.11 2.65 -7.30
N ARG A 187 -17.32 2.48 -8.61
CA ARG A 187 -18.57 1.97 -9.21
C ARG A 187 -18.52 0.48 -9.54
N ARG A 188 -17.44 -0.22 -9.17
CA ARG A 188 -17.30 -1.63 -9.51
C ARG A 188 -18.28 -2.44 -8.65
N LYS A 189 -19.22 -3.13 -9.28
CA LYS A 189 -20.16 -4.01 -8.57
C LYS A 189 -19.37 -5.05 -7.80
N SER A 190 -19.68 -5.23 -6.52
CA SER A 190 -19.27 -6.41 -5.75
C SER A 190 -19.74 -7.64 -6.52
N THR A 191 -18.82 -8.39 -7.12
CA THR A 191 -19.15 -9.61 -7.85
C THR A 191 -19.52 -10.71 -6.85
N GLY A 192 -20.77 -10.69 -6.40
CA GLY A 192 -21.41 -11.79 -5.67
C GLY A 192 -22.27 -12.64 -6.62
N SER A 193 -22.05 -13.95 -6.58
CA SER A 193 -22.74 -15.04 -7.28
C SER A 193 -22.67 -15.06 -8.82
N TYR A 194 -21.79 -15.91 -9.35
CA TYR A 194 -21.96 -16.53 -10.66
C TYR A 194 -23.15 -17.50 -10.56
N ASP A 195 -24.28 -17.19 -11.19
CA ASP A 195 -25.38 -18.13 -11.39
C ASP A 195 -25.26 -18.69 -12.83
N PRO A 196 -24.90 -19.97 -13.03
CA PRO A 196 -24.57 -20.50 -14.36
C PRO A 196 -25.81 -20.86 -15.20
N GLU A 197 -27.02 -20.43 -14.84
CA GLU A 197 -28.25 -20.77 -15.57
C GLU A 197 -29.02 -19.54 -16.07
N SER A 198 -28.44 -18.81 -17.03
CA SER A 198 -29.25 -18.04 -17.99
C SER A 198 -28.54 -17.86 -19.32
N GLN A 199 -28.21 -18.98 -19.98
CA GLN A 199 -28.07 -18.99 -21.43
C GLN A 199 -29.38 -19.50 -22.03
N SER A 200 -30.22 -18.58 -22.48
CA SER A 200 -31.20 -18.87 -23.52
C SER A 200 -31.43 -17.61 -24.35
N THR A 201 -30.79 -17.63 -25.53
CA THR A 201 -31.40 -17.31 -26.83
C THR A 201 -32.22 -16.01 -26.93
N GLU A 202 -31.80 -15.06 -27.77
CA GLU A 202 -32.36 -14.96 -29.13
C GLU A 202 -31.75 -13.84 -29.98
N ASN A 203 -31.83 -14.09 -31.29
CA ASN A 203 -31.29 -13.35 -32.41
C ASN A 203 -31.97 -11.99 -32.65
N SER A 204 -31.15 -11.04 -33.10
CA SER A 204 -31.35 -10.10 -34.23
C SER A 204 -32.79 -9.88 -34.77
N CYS A 205 -33.28 -8.63 -34.72
CA CYS A 205 -33.97 -8.02 -35.87
C CYS A 205 -34.06 -6.49 -35.77
N SER A 206 -33.71 -5.84 -36.87
CA SER A 206 -33.89 -4.44 -37.22
C SER A 206 -35.37 -4.07 -37.48
N SER A 207 -35.85 -2.94 -36.97
CA SER A 207 -36.62 -1.93 -37.73
C SER A 207 -37.12 -0.77 -36.84
N ILE A 208 -37.11 0.41 -37.44
CA ILE A 208 -37.57 1.70 -36.90
C ILE A 208 -39.11 1.75 -36.94
N SER A 209 -39.75 2.12 -35.82
CA SER A 209 -40.99 2.91 -35.81
C SER A 209 -41.19 3.63 -34.48
N GLN A 210 -41.54 4.92 -34.58
CA GLN A 210 -41.91 5.82 -33.49
C GLN A 210 -43.32 5.50 -32.97
N CYS A 211 -43.57 5.64 -31.65
CA CYS A 211 -44.51 6.65 -31.11
C CYS A 211 -44.61 6.64 -29.57
N ASP A 212 -44.40 7.84 -29.02
CA ASP A 212 -45.07 8.55 -27.91
C ASP A 212 -45.99 7.78 -26.92
N THR A 213 -45.65 7.86 -25.62
CA THR A 213 -46.52 8.35 -24.53
C THR A 213 -45.73 8.29 -23.21
N GLY A 214 -45.59 9.42 -22.54
CA GLY A 214 -44.98 9.49 -21.22
C GLY A 214 -45.92 8.95 -20.15
N GLU A 215 -45.39 8.10 -19.27
CA GLU A 215 -45.89 7.90 -17.91
C GLU A 215 -44.83 7.13 -17.08
N HIS A 216 -44.43 7.75 -15.97
CA HIS A 216 -43.75 7.15 -14.80
C HIS A 216 -42.59 6.17 -15.01
N LEU A 217 -41.37 6.70 -15.13
CA LEU A 217 -40.16 6.03 -14.63
C LEU A 217 -39.66 6.79 -13.39
N ASN A 218 -40.41 6.68 -12.29
CA ASN A 218 -39.88 7.02 -10.98
C ASN A 218 -38.86 5.96 -10.57
N GLU A 219 -37.62 6.41 -10.41
CA GLU A 219 -36.72 6.06 -9.32
C GLU A 219 -36.76 4.61 -8.83
N LEU A 220 -35.98 3.76 -9.50
CA LEU A 220 -35.20 2.73 -8.82
C LEU A 220 -33.72 2.99 -9.11
N VAL A 221 -33.23 4.18 -8.75
CA VAL A 221 -31.79 4.34 -8.53
C VAL A 221 -31.53 3.64 -7.21
N SER A 222 -31.32 2.32 -7.25
CA SER A 222 -30.64 1.65 -6.14
C SER A 222 -29.37 2.46 -5.91
N SER A 223 -29.22 3.04 -4.72
CA SER A 223 -27.98 3.70 -4.33
C SER A 223 -26.88 2.64 -4.40
N GLU A 224 -26.22 2.53 -5.55
CA GLU A 224 -25.10 1.61 -5.74
C GLU A 224 -24.07 2.02 -4.69
N LYS A 225 -23.87 1.14 -3.71
CA LYS A 225 -22.93 1.38 -2.63
C LYS A 225 -21.54 1.44 -3.28
N GLU A 226 -20.85 2.57 -3.10
CA GLU A 226 -19.50 2.72 -3.63
C GLU A 226 -18.53 1.78 -2.92
N THR A 227 -17.58 1.22 -3.66
CA THR A 227 -16.51 0.38 -3.10
C THR A 227 -15.29 1.25 -2.79
N PRO A 228 -14.80 1.28 -1.53
CA PRO A 228 -13.62 2.05 -1.16
C PRO A 228 -12.37 1.65 -1.93
N VAL A 229 -11.49 2.63 -2.16
CA VAL A 229 -10.27 2.45 -2.97
C VAL A 229 -9.04 2.71 -2.13
N VAL A 230 -8.11 1.75 -2.13
CA VAL A 230 -6.73 1.94 -1.68
C VAL A 230 -5.88 2.29 -2.90
N LEU A 231 -5.34 3.50 -2.93
CA LEU A 231 -4.38 3.92 -3.94
C LEU A 231 -2.96 3.75 -3.41
N THR A 232 -2.10 3.11 -4.18
CA THR A 232 -0.67 3.04 -3.91
C THR A 232 0.10 3.70 -5.04
N ILE A 233 1.13 4.47 -4.69
CA ILE A 233 2.00 5.17 -5.64
C ILE A 233 3.44 4.77 -5.29
N PRO A 234 3.99 3.72 -5.92
CA PRO A 234 5.42 3.41 -5.83
C PRO A 234 6.24 4.56 -6.43
N LEU A 235 7.26 5.01 -5.71
CA LEU A 235 8.08 6.16 -6.05
C LEU A 235 9.57 5.84 -5.89
N ARG A 236 10.38 6.54 -6.67
CA ARG A 236 11.84 6.65 -6.51
C ARG A 236 12.21 8.11 -6.27
N LEU A 237 12.44 8.48 -5.01
CA LEU A 237 12.61 9.86 -4.55
C LEU A 237 14.07 10.38 -4.61
N GLY A 238 14.94 9.64 -5.29
CA GLY A 238 16.37 9.91 -5.41
C GLY A 238 17.13 8.66 -5.88
N LEU A 239 18.45 8.80 -6.09
CA LEU A 239 19.31 7.71 -6.57
C LEU A 239 19.79 6.82 -5.42
N SER A 240 20.48 7.42 -4.44
CA SER A 240 20.98 6.71 -3.25
C SER A 240 20.36 7.22 -1.97
N GLU A 241 20.03 8.51 -1.95
CA GLU A 241 19.40 9.20 -0.84
C GLU A 241 18.22 10.01 -1.39
N ILE A 242 17.24 10.29 -0.54
CA ILE A 242 16.11 11.15 -0.91
C ILE A 242 16.59 12.59 -1.10
N LEU A 243 16.11 13.23 -2.17
CA LEU A 243 16.37 14.65 -2.38
C LEU A 243 15.74 15.48 -1.25
N PRO A 244 16.49 16.37 -0.57
CA PRO A 244 15.97 17.15 0.55
C PRO A 244 14.73 18.00 0.21
N SER A 245 14.56 18.39 -1.06
CA SER A 245 13.36 19.10 -1.55
C SER A 245 12.06 18.31 -1.36
N PHE A 246 12.14 16.98 -1.22
CA PHE A 246 10.98 16.13 -0.98
C PHE A 246 10.59 15.99 0.49
N PHE A 247 11.45 16.36 1.46
CA PHE A 247 11.14 16.17 2.87
C PHE A 247 9.88 16.92 3.30
N ASP A 248 9.78 18.20 2.94
CA ASP A 248 8.61 18.99 3.31
C ASP A 248 7.35 18.54 2.56
N ARG A 249 7.50 18.04 1.32
CA ARG A 249 6.37 17.45 0.58
C ARG A 249 5.86 16.17 1.23
N LEU A 250 6.76 15.29 1.67
CA LEU A 250 6.38 14.09 2.41
C LEU A 250 5.66 14.47 3.71
N LYS A 251 6.14 15.50 4.43
CA LYS A 251 5.43 16.03 5.61
C LYS A 251 4.00 16.47 5.26
N GLU A 252 3.78 17.19 4.17
CA GLU A 252 2.42 17.54 3.73
C GLU A 252 1.57 16.30 3.40
N VAL A 253 2.16 15.26 2.81
CA VAL A 253 1.46 13.98 2.59
C VAL A 253 1.00 13.33 3.90
N PHE A 254 1.83 13.33 4.95
CA PHE A 254 1.48 12.78 6.28
C PHE A 254 0.29 13.50 6.94
N LYS A 255 -0.01 14.74 6.53
CA LYS A 255 -1.13 15.54 7.05
C LYS A 255 -2.47 15.23 6.37
N LEU A 256 -2.45 14.55 5.22
CA LEU A 256 -3.68 14.22 4.49
C LEU A 256 -4.49 13.17 5.25
N LYS A 257 -5.79 13.43 5.47
CA LYS A 257 -6.68 12.50 6.18
C LYS A 257 -6.79 11.12 5.51
N GLN A 258 -6.60 11.07 4.18
CA GLN A 258 -6.66 9.86 3.38
C GLN A 258 -5.35 9.06 3.42
N PHE A 259 -4.26 9.62 3.94
CA PHE A 259 -2.97 8.95 3.94
C PHE A 259 -2.96 7.82 4.98
N ILE A 260 -2.72 6.60 4.51
CA ILE A 260 -2.60 5.40 5.36
C ILE A 260 -1.14 5.01 5.57
N GLY A 261 -0.21 5.91 5.25
CA GLY A 261 1.22 5.75 5.50
C GLY A 261 2.01 5.38 4.26
N MET A 262 3.29 5.13 4.47
CA MET A 262 4.25 4.82 3.41
C MET A 262 5.05 3.59 3.80
N ILE A 263 5.38 2.75 2.83
CA ILE A 263 6.32 1.64 3.01
C ILE A 263 7.58 1.90 2.21
N GLY A 264 8.72 1.46 2.74
CA GLY A 264 10.01 1.67 2.11
C GLY A 264 11.13 1.08 2.95
N GLY A 265 12.36 1.33 2.53
CA GLY A 265 13.57 0.85 3.19
C GLY A 265 14.42 -0.04 2.30
N ARG A 266 15.65 -0.27 2.74
CA ARG A 266 16.63 -1.07 2.01
C ARG A 266 16.25 -2.54 2.03
N THR A 267 16.90 -3.34 1.18
CA THR A 267 16.79 -4.79 1.22
C THR A 267 16.96 -5.31 2.64
N ASN A 268 16.00 -6.13 3.10
CA ASN A 268 15.93 -6.70 4.45
C ASN A 268 15.83 -5.69 5.61
N HIS A 269 15.56 -4.41 5.33
CA HIS A 269 15.37 -3.35 6.32
C HIS A 269 14.15 -2.48 5.98
N ALA A 270 13.01 -3.12 5.71
CA ALA A 270 11.77 -2.43 5.35
C ALA A 270 11.01 -1.97 6.59
N SER A 271 10.32 -0.83 6.49
CA SER A 271 9.50 -0.27 7.58
C SER A 271 8.20 0.31 7.07
N TYR A 272 7.20 0.37 7.95
CA TYR A 272 5.93 1.04 7.71
C TYR A 272 5.90 2.38 8.44
N PHE A 273 5.97 3.48 7.67
CA PHE A 273 6.00 4.84 8.16
C PHE A 273 4.59 5.38 8.35
N ILE A 274 4.25 5.67 9.61
CA ILE A 274 2.91 6.09 10.03
C ILE A 274 2.82 7.58 10.39
N GLY A 275 3.97 8.25 10.56
CA GLY A 275 3.97 9.62 11.01
C GLY A 275 5.33 10.29 10.99
N TYR A 276 5.39 11.50 11.53
CA TYR A 276 6.64 12.23 11.74
C TYR A 276 6.53 13.19 12.93
N VAL A 277 7.70 13.57 13.47
CA VAL A 277 7.89 14.68 14.41
C VAL A 277 9.18 15.41 14.06
N GLY A 278 9.12 16.73 13.87
CA GLY A 278 10.26 17.51 13.42
C GLY A 278 10.85 16.98 12.10
N ASN A 279 12.06 16.41 12.14
CA ASN A 279 12.76 15.79 11.00
C ASN A 279 12.94 14.26 11.15
N GLU A 280 12.17 13.63 12.03
CA GLU A 280 12.17 12.18 12.23
C GLU A 280 10.82 11.60 11.78
N LEU A 281 10.90 10.52 11.01
CA LEU A 281 9.79 9.64 10.71
C LEU A 281 9.51 8.73 11.91
N ILE A 282 8.25 8.36 12.08
CA ILE A 282 7.77 7.39 13.06
C ILE A 282 7.33 6.15 12.29
N ASN A 283 7.88 4.99 12.65
CA ASN A 283 7.64 3.74 11.93
C ASN A 283 7.32 2.56 12.85
N LEU A 284 6.53 1.64 12.30
CA LEU A 284 6.36 0.29 12.83
C LEU A 284 7.38 -0.62 12.16
N ASP A 285 8.22 -1.24 12.98
CA ASP A 285 9.35 -2.05 12.55
C ASP A 285 8.99 -3.55 12.61
N PRO A 286 9.03 -4.30 11.49
CA PRO A 286 8.70 -5.72 11.49
C PRO A 286 9.82 -6.67 11.97
N HIS A 287 11.05 -6.18 12.24
CA HIS A 287 12.24 -7.00 12.49
C HIS A 287 12.32 -7.56 13.91
N THR A 288 11.25 -8.19 14.38
CA THR A 288 11.19 -8.93 15.64
C THR A 288 10.52 -10.26 15.40
N THR A 289 11.19 -11.37 15.71
CA THR A 289 10.64 -12.70 15.41
C THR A 289 9.79 -13.24 16.54
N GLN A 290 8.48 -13.15 16.37
CA GLN A 290 7.48 -13.67 17.30
C GLN A 290 7.07 -15.11 16.93
N PRO A 291 6.67 -15.97 17.88
CA PRO A 291 6.10 -17.27 17.52
C PRO A 291 4.77 -17.09 16.79
N TYR A 292 4.52 -17.94 15.78
CA TYR A 292 3.20 -18.13 15.21
C TYR A 292 2.24 -18.69 16.26
N ARG A 293 0.98 -18.29 16.19
CA ARG A 293 -0.10 -18.79 17.04
C ARG A 293 -1.30 -19.08 16.15
N GLU A 294 -1.82 -20.30 16.25
CA GLU A 294 -3.00 -20.73 15.50
C GLU A 294 -4.26 -19.96 15.93
N ASN A 295 -4.34 -19.60 17.20
CA ASN A 295 -5.44 -18.83 17.75
C ASN A 295 -5.09 -17.33 17.84
N VAL A 296 -5.70 -16.53 16.97
CA VAL A 296 -5.57 -15.04 16.90
C VAL A 296 -6.22 -14.32 18.08
N MET A 297 -6.94 -15.05 18.94
CA MET A 297 -7.66 -14.44 20.06
C MET A 297 -6.73 -13.77 21.08
N ASP A 298 -5.43 -14.06 21.08
CA ASP A 298 -4.42 -13.26 21.77
C ASP A 298 -3.75 -12.31 20.77
N ASP A 299 -4.36 -11.14 20.63
CA ASP A 299 -4.02 -10.11 19.65
C ASP A 299 -2.90 -9.17 20.11
N GLN A 300 -2.42 -9.30 21.35
CA GLN A 300 -1.43 -8.39 21.94
C GLN A 300 -0.14 -8.29 21.10
N THR A 301 0.25 -9.40 20.48
CA THR A 301 1.45 -9.47 19.62
C THR A 301 1.33 -8.70 18.30
N TYR A 302 0.12 -8.22 17.97
CA TYR A 302 -0.16 -7.40 16.79
C TYR A 302 -0.27 -5.91 17.12
N HIS A 303 0.13 -5.49 18.32
CA HIS A 303 0.10 -4.10 18.75
C HIS A 303 1.47 -3.67 19.27
N CYS A 304 2.00 -2.58 18.70
CA CYS A 304 3.35 -2.10 19.01
C CYS A 304 3.30 -1.10 20.17
N ASP A 305 3.94 -1.42 21.28
CA ASP A 305 4.04 -0.50 22.42
C ASP A 305 5.11 0.59 22.22
N ASN A 306 6.15 0.30 21.43
CA ASN A 306 7.31 1.18 21.25
C ASN A 306 7.62 1.40 19.75
N PRO A 307 7.07 2.46 19.13
CA PRO A 307 7.37 2.76 17.73
C PRO A 307 8.83 3.17 17.55
N SER A 308 9.38 2.86 16.38
CA SER A 308 10.73 3.27 15.98
C SER A 308 10.74 4.67 15.37
N ARG A 309 11.92 5.28 15.32
CA ARG A 309 12.16 6.58 14.69
C ARG A 309 13.40 6.55 13.83
N MET A 310 13.38 7.31 12.73
CA MET A 310 14.55 7.53 11.89
C MET A 310 14.48 8.88 11.19
N LYS A 311 15.62 9.47 10.80
CA LYS A 311 15.61 10.75 10.09
C LYS A 311 15.09 10.58 8.67
N PHE A 312 14.47 11.62 8.12
CA PHE A 312 14.10 11.65 6.69
C PHE A 312 15.30 11.42 5.76
N SER A 313 16.50 11.87 6.14
CA SER A 313 17.74 11.66 5.40
C SER A 313 18.17 10.19 5.28
N ASP A 314 17.73 9.36 6.22
CA ASP A 314 18.17 7.97 6.32
C ASP A 314 17.20 7.03 5.56
N LEU A 315 16.06 7.56 5.09
CA LEU A 315 15.03 6.84 4.36
C LEU A 315 15.55 6.46 2.96
N ASP A 316 15.37 5.20 2.59
CA ASP A 316 15.69 4.73 1.24
C ASP A 316 14.79 5.42 0.20
N PRO A 317 15.31 5.85 -0.96
CA PRO A 317 14.50 6.54 -1.94
C PRO A 317 13.46 5.66 -2.65
N SER A 318 13.54 4.33 -2.56
CA SER A 318 12.46 3.44 -3.02
C SER A 318 11.35 3.33 -1.98
N THR A 319 10.18 3.88 -2.29
CA THR A 319 9.03 3.92 -1.37
C THR A 319 7.73 3.65 -2.10
N ALA A 320 6.64 3.44 -1.36
CA ALA A 320 5.28 3.53 -1.90
C ALA A 320 4.40 4.33 -0.94
N LEU A 321 3.80 5.41 -1.45
CA LEU A 321 2.78 6.18 -0.73
C LEU A 321 1.44 5.46 -0.84
N CYS A 322 0.69 5.38 0.26
CA CYS A 322 -0.58 4.67 0.28
C CYS A 322 -1.70 5.58 0.81
N PHE A 323 -2.83 5.60 0.11
CA PHE A 323 -4.01 6.39 0.43
C PHE A 323 -5.25 5.50 0.45
N TYR A 324 -6.21 5.84 1.29
CA TYR A 324 -7.52 5.23 1.38
C TYR A 324 -8.60 6.26 1.09
N PHE A 325 -9.55 5.87 0.24
CA PHE A 325 -10.70 6.69 -0.11
C PHE A 325 -11.97 5.89 0.16
N GLU A 326 -12.82 6.40 1.06
CA GLU A 326 -14.12 5.76 1.34
C GLU A 326 -15.05 5.84 0.12
N ASN A 327 -14.97 6.94 -0.65
CA ASN A 327 -15.88 7.25 -1.75
C ASN A 327 -15.26 8.26 -2.73
N ASP A 328 -15.96 8.53 -3.85
CA ASP A 328 -15.52 9.48 -4.89
C ASP A 328 -15.32 10.90 -4.32
N ALA A 329 -16.17 11.31 -3.37
CA ALA A 329 -16.05 12.63 -2.74
C ALA A 329 -14.77 12.76 -1.90
N ASP A 330 -14.39 11.70 -1.18
CA ASP A 330 -13.14 11.66 -0.40
C ASP A 330 -11.90 11.72 -1.30
N PHE A 331 -11.95 11.06 -2.47
CA PHE A 331 -10.91 11.16 -3.49
C PHE A 331 -10.82 12.56 -4.12
N LEU A 332 -11.94 13.24 -4.34
CA LEU A 332 -11.94 14.61 -4.86
C LEU A 332 -11.36 15.62 -3.85
N ASP A 333 -11.68 15.47 -2.56
CA ASP A 333 -11.07 16.25 -1.49
C ASP A 333 -9.53 16.07 -1.46
N TRP A 334 -9.07 14.82 -1.59
CA TRP A 334 -7.65 14.53 -1.72
C TRP A 334 -7.03 15.18 -2.97
N CYS A 335 -7.70 15.10 -4.13
CA CYS A 335 -7.22 15.72 -5.37
C CYS A 335 -7.05 17.23 -5.28
N GLU A 336 -7.89 17.92 -4.50
CA GLU A 336 -7.78 19.36 -4.25
C GLU A 336 -6.59 19.67 -3.35
N LYS A 337 -6.51 19.00 -2.19
CA LYS A 337 -5.43 19.19 -1.20
C LYS A 337 -4.07 18.84 -1.76
N VAL A 338 -3.93 17.71 -2.43
CA VAL A 338 -2.65 17.30 -3.04
C VAL A 338 -2.19 18.29 -4.10
N ARG A 339 -3.09 18.78 -4.96
CA ARG A 339 -2.73 19.80 -5.96
C ARG A 339 -2.22 21.08 -5.30
N LYS A 340 -2.86 21.49 -4.21
CA LYS A 340 -2.55 22.74 -3.50
C LYS A 340 -1.30 22.63 -2.64
N ASP A 341 -1.22 21.61 -1.79
CA ASP A 341 -0.25 21.55 -0.69
C ASP A 341 0.96 20.64 -1.02
N VAL A 342 0.79 19.66 -1.94
CA VAL A 342 1.82 18.66 -2.24
C VAL A 342 2.47 18.86 -3.62
N LEU A 343 1.71 19.26 -4.64
CA LEU A 343 2.12 19.31 -6.05
C LEU A 343 2.28 20.74 -6.60
N GLU A 344 2.55 21.75 -5.75
CA GLU A 344 2.69 23.14 -6.20
C GLU A 344 3.56 23.28 -7.48
N PRO A 345 3.10 24.03 -8.51
CA PRO A 345 3.70 24.06 -9.85
C PRO A 345 5.15 24.53 -9.95
N GLU A 346 5.66 25.23 -8.94
CA GLU A 346 6.98 25.88 -8.96
C GLU A 346 8.11 25.00 -8.40
N LYS A 347 7.82 23.75 -8.04
CA LYS A 347 8.74 22.86 -7.32
C LYS A 347 8.71 21.44 -7.91
N ASP A 348 9.76 20.64 -7.70
CA ASP A 348 9.87 19.23 -8.13
C ASP A 348 8.71 18.39 -7.59
N ALA A 349 7.72 18.04 -8.41
CA ALA A 349 6.54 17.27 -7.98
C ALA A 349 6.93 15.81 -7.66
N ILE A 350 6.36 15.23 -6.59
CA ILE A 350 6.62 13.83 -6.23
C ILE A 350 5.85 12.83 -7.10
N PHE A 351 4.76 13.27 -7.73
CA PHE A 351 3.99 12.55 -8.75
C PHE A 351 3.09 13.54 -9.51
N GLU A 352 2.52 13.13 -10.63
CA GLU A 352 1.60 13.94 -11.43
C GLU A 352 0.14 13.52 -11.20
N LEU A 353 -0.77 14.50 -11.22
CA LEU A 353 -2.20 14.28 -11.08
C LEU A 353 -2.94 14.73 -12.35
N LEU A 354 -3.29 13.77 -13.20
CA LEU A 354 -3.90 13.99 -14.51
C LEU A 354 -5.40 13.67 -14.49
N GLU A 355 -6.18 14.40 -15.30
CA GLU A 355 -7.63 14.14 -15.39
C GLU A 355 -7.93 12.83 -16.15
N LYS A 356 -7.23 12.61 -17.26
CA LYS A 356 -7.37 11.44 -18.14
C LYS A 356 -6.00 10.99 -18.64
N ARG A 357 -5.89 9.73 -19.05
CA ARG A 357 -4.69 9.24 -19.75
C ARG A 357 -4.46 10.07 -21.01
N ILE A 358 -3.22 10.48 -21.23
CA ILE A 358 -2.80 11.05 -22.50
C ILE A 358 -2.73 9.87 -23.48
N PRO A 359 -3.39 9.94 -24.65
CA PRO A 359 -3.27 8.90 -25.66
C PRO A 359 -1.80 8.77 -26.05
N MET A 360 -1.24 7.57 -25.89
CA MET A 360 0.06 7.26 -26.48
C MET A 360 -0.11 7.36 -27.99
N VAL A 361 0.48 8.38 -28.60
CA VAL A 361 0.61 8.39 -30.06
C VAL A 361 1.60 7.28 -30.38
N PRO A 362 1.25 6.29 -31.22
CA PRO A 362 2.25 5.31 -31.63
C PRO A 362 3.45 6.07 -32.17
N TYR A 363 4.65 5.68 -31.71
CA TYR A 363 5.89 6.16 -32.31
C TYR A 363 5.81 5.80 -33.79
N VAL A 364 5.55 6.80 -34.63
CA VAL A 364 5.63 6.63 -36.07
C VAL A 364 7.11 6.69 -36.34
N ASP A 365 7.71 5.54 -36.66
CA ASP A 365 9.01 5.53 -37.31
C ASP A 365 8.87 6.47 -38.51
N ILE A 366 9.57 7.60 -38.46
CA ILE A 366 9.70 8.50 -39.61
C ILE A 366 10.66 7.79 -40.55
N ASP A 367 10.17 6.73 -41.19
CA ASP A 367 10.72 6.21 -42.42
C ASP A 367 10.28 7.20 -43.50
N ASP A 368 11.14 8.17 -43.81
CA ASP A 368 11.53 8.49 -45.19
C ASP A 368 12.57 9.62 -45.23
N GLU A 369 13.54 9.38 -46.11
CA GLU A 369 14.83 10.04 -46.35
C GLU A 369 14.78 11.53 -46.70
N GLU A 370 15.82 12.30 -46.29
CA GLU A 370 16.81 12.93 -47.19
C GLU A 370 17.76 13.88 -46.41
N ASP A 371 19.06 13.55 -46.48
CA ASP A 371 20.24 14.43 -46.37
C ASP A 371 20.42 15.38 -45.16
N LEU A 372 21.23 14.95 -44.19
CA LEU A 372 22.34 15.77 -43.70
C LEU A 372 23.48 14.90 -43.11
N TYR A 373 24.51 14.71 -43.90
CA TYR A 373 25.75 14.00 -43.58
C TYR A 373 26.44 14.49 -42.30
N ALA A 374 26.74 13.56 -41.38
CA ALA A 374 28.02 13.51 -40.67
C ALA A 374 28.32 12.05 -40.28
N PRO A 375 29.40 11.41 -40.78
CA PRO A 375 29.68 10.02 -40.49
C PRO A 375 30.34 9.89 -39.13
N LEU A 376 29.69 9.19 -38.20
CA LEU A 376 30.35 8.64 -37.02
C LEU A 376 30.35 7.10 -37.13
N ASN A 377 31.57 6.57 -37.09
CA ASN A 377 31.95 5.19 -37.36
C ASN A 377 31.06 4.14 -36.70
N HIS A 378 30.59 3.21 -37.53
CA HIS A 378 30.12 1.90 -37.11
C HIS A 378 31.28 1.07 -36.53
N SER A 379 31.25 0.84 -35.23
CA SER A 379 31.75 -0.38 -34.63
C SER A 379 30.77 -0.85 -33.56
N GLU A 380 29.94 -1.83 -33.94
CA GLU A 380 29.35 -2.88 -33.11
C GLU A 380 28.70 -2.47 -31.77
N ARG A 381 27.38 -2.25 -31.81
CA ARG A 381 26.51 -2.56 -30.66
C ARG A 381 25.56 -3.68 -31.06
N ILE A 382 25.95 -4.89 -30.70
CA ILE A 382 25.05 -6.05 -30.66
C ILE A 382 24.09 -5.77 -29.50
N TYR A 383 22.81 -5.55 -29.80
CA TYR A 383 21.75 -5.57 -28.79
C TYR A 383 21.41 -7.04 -28.50
N THR A 384 21.66 -7.49 -27.27
CA THR A 384 21.07 -8.72 -26.73
C THR A 384 20.17 -8.36 -25.56
N SER A 385 18.86 -8.58 -25.79
CA SER A 385 17.75 -8.89 -24.87
C SER A 385 17.92 -8.68 -23.36
N ASP A 386 17.06 -7.81 -22.80
CA ASP A 386 16.08 -8.09 -21.73
C ASP A 386 16.49 -8.81 -20.43
N ASP A 387 17.69 -8.57 -19.88
CA ASP A 387 18.05 -9.12 -18.55
C ASP A 387 18.71 -8.11 -17.58
N GLU A 388 18.51 -6.80 -17.77
CA GLU A 388 19.14 -5.80 -16.89
C GLU A 388 18.23 -4.59 -16.58
N PHE A 389 17.11 -4.84 -15.90
CA PHE A 389 16.35 -3.83 -15.17
C PHE A 389 16.12 -4.26 -13.71
N GLU A 390 17.18 -4.73 -13.05
CA GLU A 390 17.31 -4.58 -11.60
C GLU A 390 18.63 -3.86 -11.33
N LEU A 391 18.64 -2.55 -11.59
CA LEU A 391 19.48 -1.52 -10.97
C LEU A 391 19.16 -0.21 -11.68
N LEU A 392 18.38 0.66 -11.04
CA LEU A 392 18.47 2.14 -11.04
C LEU A 392 17.48 2.73 -10.04
#